data_AF-A0A8S9ZKH4-F1
#
_entry.id   AF-A0A8S9ZKH4-F1
#
_cell.length_a   1.000
_cell.length_b   1.000
_cell.length_c   1.000
_cell.angle_alpha   90.00
_cell.angle_beta   90.00
_cell.angle_gamma   90.00
#
_symmetry.space_group_name_H-M   'P 1'
#
loop_
_entity.id
_entity.type
_entity.pdbx_description
1 polymer ?
#
loop_
_entity_poly.entity_id
_entity_poly.type
_entity_poly.pdbx_seq_one_letter_code
_entity_poly.pdbx_strand_id
1 'polypeptide(L)'
;TEDSSDFELEIEVKFERIINDSQISLFICDKAETASTSTPKSTGENNFYFEDFKNEVIEKINTLQLKFNLMECKNNSLEKEMKYNEKILNNKITDLNKELNNLTFEIKKLRDGKFVKFLYIANKWKFIDPERPCCENNCVNTDKPTGYCTNGNGFIEIISDTNIKCNKYINENGINKIAKIRAEYPFKLPNENIVNSCLNCPTFYLFYYEIKFFLPENQFEYNAGIGLRNNNNDYIFGLLPKGKLIYYRVQKSEKIINLSSFSFNKTNDIIGCGLVYPTPKITEKLPYIFFTQNGKQIYKAILLKQNYEYLQPYVDLKFCSVEANFGEDLNKKDFQYNIYKHYVLENDEEFYEI
;
A
#
# COMPACT_ATOMS: atom_id res chain seq x y z
N THR A 1 -17.23 1.01 -14.74
CA THR A 1 -18.15 0.57 -15.82
C THR A 1 -18.63 1.72 -16.68
N GLU A 2 -18.28 2.98 -16.39
CA GLU A 2 -18.58 4.13 -17.26
C GLU A 2 -17.53 4.39 -18.36
N ASP A 3 -16.30 3.86 -18.25
CA ASP A 3 -15.24 4.04 -19.28
C ASP A 3 -15.43 3.19 -20.57
N SER A 4 -16.42 2.28 -20.60
CA SER A 4 -16.63 1.40 -21.76
C SER A 4 -17.48 2.04 -22.85
N SER A 5 -18.38 2.96 -22.50
CA SER A 5 -19.32 3.55 -23.48
C SER A 5 -18.66 4.63 -24.33
N ASP A 6 -17.75 5.41 -23.75
CA ASP A 6 -17.05 6.48 -24.47
C ASP A 6 -16.05 5.91 -25.49
N PHE A 7 -15.53 4.70 -25.23
CA PHE A 7 -14.62 4.01 -26.14
C PHE A 7 -15.34 3.40 -27.35
N GLU A 8 -16.55 2.87 -27.17
CA GLU A 8 -17.38 2.36 -28.28
C GLU A 8 -17.79 3.49 -29.22
N LEU A 9 -18.16 4.66 -28.67
CA LEU A 9 -18.52 5.84 -29.46
C LEU A 9 -17.34 6.39 -30.28
N GLU A 10 -16.12 6.35 -29.74
CA GLU A 10 -14.92 6.81 -30.47
C GLU A 10 -14.53 5.86 -31.61
N ILE A 11 -14.86 4.56 -31.49
CA ILE A 11 -14.64 3.56 -32.54
C ILE A 11 -15.65 3.76 -33.68
N GLU A 12 -16.92 4.00 -33.36
CA GLU A 12 -17.98 4.20 -34.36
C GLU A 12 -17.69 5.42 -35.26
N VAL A 13 -17.27 6.54 -34.65
CA VAL A 13 -16.88 7.78 -35.37
C VAL A 13 -15.66 7.56 -36.27
N LYS A 14 -14.70 6.72 -35.85
CA LYS A 14 -13.52 6.39 -36.69
C LYS A 14 -13.89 5.48 -37.86
N PHE A 15 -14.85 4.57 -37.69
CA PHE A 15 -15.33 3.70 -38.76
C PHE A 15 -16.09 4.47 -39.85
N GLU A 16 -16.97 5.41 -39.50
CA GLU A 16 -17.66 6.24 -40.49
C GLU A 16 -16.69 7.09 -41.33
N ARG A 17 -15.62 7.58 -40.71
CA ARG A 17 -14.60 8.39 -41.39
C ARG A 17 -13.80 7.57 -42.41
N ILE A 18 -13.48 6.31 -42.09
CA ILE A 18 -12.79 5.39 -43.01
C ILE A 18 -13.70 5.02 -44.20
N ILE A 19 -15.00 4.85 -43.98
CA ILE A 19 -15.96 4.59 -45.06
C ILE A 19 -16.01 5.78 -46.02
N ASN A 20 -16.08 7.01 -45.49
CA ASN A 20 -16.08 8.23 -46.32
C ASN A 20 -14.76 8.41 -47.10
N ASP A 21 -13.61 8.17 -46.48
CA ASP A 21 -12.32 8.29 -47.16
C ASP A 21 -12.12 7.20 -48.25
N SER A 22 -12.73 6.02 -48.07
CA SER A 22 -12.74 4.96 -49.09
C SER A 22 -13.60 5.30 -50.31
N GLN A 23 -14.73 6.01 -50.12
CA GLN A 23 -15.56 6.50 -51.22
C GLN A 23 -14.88 7.63 -52.00
N ILE A 24 -14.09 8.47 -51.33
CA ILE A 24 -13.27 9.51 -51.97
C ILE A 24 -12.14 8.88 -52.80
N SER A 25 -11.55 7.79 -52.34
CA SER A 25 -10.49 7.06 -53.06
C SER A 25 -10.99 6.42 -54.36
N LEU A 26 -12.23 5.90 -54.35
CA LEU A 26 -12.92 5.40 -55.56
C LEU A 26 -13.16 6.52 -56.60
N PHE A 27 -13.32 7.77 -56.16
CA PHE A 27 -13.58 8.91 -57.04
C PHE A 27 -12.33 9.45 -57.76
N ILE A 28 -11.13 9.12 -57.28
CA ILE A 28 -9.86 9.61 -57.86
C ILE A 28 -9.35 8.71 -58.99
N CYS A 29 -9.72 7.42 -59.02
CA CYS A 29 -9.29 6.49 -60.07
C CYS A 29 -10.01 6.71 -61.42
N ASP A 30 -11.21 7.31 -61.45
CA ASP A 30 -12.00 7.49 -62.68
C ASP A 30 -11.54 8.67 -63.57
N LYS A 31 -10.53 9.45 -63.17
CA LYS A 31 -10.15 10.69 -63.88
C LYS A 31 -8.96 10.59 -64.85
N ALA A 32 -8.47 9.39 -65.17
CA ALA A 32 -7.24 9.23 -65.96
C ALA A 32 -7.40 8.95 -67.47
N GLU A 33 -8.60 8.69 -68.00
CA GLU A 33 -8.75 8.30 -69.42
C GLU A 33 -9.72 9.17 -70.21
N THR A 34 -9.28 10.39 -70.56
CA THR A 34 -9.80 11.09 -71.73
C THR A 34 -8.67 11.82 -72.46
N ALA A 35 -7.93 11.11 -73.31
CA ALA A 35 -7.10 11.70 -74.35
C ALA A 35 -7.38 10.97 -75.67
N SER A 36 -8.19 11.63 -76.49
CA SER A 36 -8.65 11.19 -77.80
C SER A 36 -7.58 11.35 -78.88
N THR A 37 -7.41 10.32 -79.72
CA THR A 37 -6.73 10.43 -81.02
C THR A 37 -7.68 10.00 -82.13
N SER A 38 -7.67 10.76 -83.21
CA SER A 38 -8.62 10.72 -84.32
C SER A 38 -8.04 10.00 -85.55
N THR A 39 -8.96 9.56 -86.43
CA THR A 39 -8.88 9.11 -87.85
C THR A 39 -9.01 7.59 -88.12
N PRO A 40 -9.42 7.15 -89.34
CA PRO A 40 -10.39 7.69 -90.31
C PRO A 40 -11.48 6.69 -90.75
N LYS A 41 -12.52 7.20 -91.43
CA LYS A 41 -13.71 6.48 -91.95
C LYS A 41 -13.37 5.51 -93.10
N SER A 42 -13.76 4.24 -92.95
CA SER A 42 -14.01 3.32 -94.06
C SER A 42 -15.35 2.60 -93.87
N THR A 43 -16.01 2.31 -94.99
CA THR A 43 -17.40 1.85 -95.14
C THR A 43 -17.57 0.35 -94.94
N GLY A 44 -18.71 -0.05 -94.35
CA GLY A 44 -19.38 -1.31 -94.69
C GLY A 44 -19.63 -2.28 -93.53
N GLU A 45 -20.65 -1.98 -92.69
CA GLU A 45 -21.53 -2.84 -91.88
C GLU A 45 -20.96 -3.95 -90.96
N ASN A 46 -19.82 -4.58 -91.25
CA ASN A 46 -19.17 -5.55 -90.37
C ASN A 46 -18.39 -4.91 -89.20
N ASN A 47 -18.19 -3.59 -89.22
CA ASN A 47 -17.43 -2.88 -88.18
C ASN A 47 -18.28 -2.55 -86.94
N PHE A 48 -19.62 -2.60 -87.05
CA PHE A 48 -20.53 -2.26 -85.95
C PHE A 48 -20.57 -3.34 -84.87
N TYR A 49 -20.69 -4.61 -85.26
CA TYR A 49 -20.68 -5.76 -84.33
C TYR A 49 -19.35 -5.90 -83.57
N PHE A 50 -18.24 -5.51 -84.20
CA PHE A 50 -16.92 -5.58 -83.56
C PHE A 50 -16.76 -4.52 -82.47
N GLU A 51 -17.27 -3.31 -82.68
CA GLU A 51 -17.18 -2.24 -81.70
C GLU A 51 -18.11 -2.47 -80.49
N ASP A 52 -19.31 -3.02 -80.71
CA ASP A 52 -20.22 -3.41 -79.62
C ASP A 52 -19.61 -4.51 -78.74
N PHE A 53 -19.04 -5.56 -79.36
CA PHE A 53 -18.35 -6.62 -78.62
C PHE A 53 -17.16 -6.09 -77.83
N LYS A 54 -16.36 -5.20 -78.44
CA LYS A 54 -15.21 -4.56 -77.79
C LYS A 54 -15.66 -3.73 -76.57
N ASN A 55 -16.73 -2.96 -76.69
CA ASN A 55 -17.29 -2.18 -75.58
C ASN A 55 -17.78 -3.10 -74.44
N GLU A 56 -18.46 -4.20 -74.76
CA GLU A 56 -18.90 -5.19 -73.76
C GLU A 56 -17.70 -5.81 -73.01
N VAL A 57 -16.62 -6.13 -73.74
CA VAL A 57 -15.39 -6.66 -73.15
C VAL A 57 -14.73 -5.63 -72.23
N ILE A 58 -14.65 -4.36 -72.65
CA ILE A 58 -14.08 -3.27 -71.84
C ILE A 58 -14.90 -3.07 -70.56
N GLU A 59 -16.23 -3.07 -70.65
CA GLU A 59 -17.11 -2.92 -69.48
C GLU A 59 -16.91 -4.07 -68.47
N LYS A 60 -16.77 -5.31 -68.96
CA LYS A 60 -16.45 -6.47 -68.12
C LYS A 60 -15.08 -6.34 -67.47
N ILE A 61 -14.06 -5.87 -68.19
CA ILE A 61 -12.71 -5.62 -67.65
C ILE A 61 -12.77 -4.59 -66.54
N ASN A 62 -13.43 -3.45 -66.77
CA ASN A 62 -13.56 -2.37 -65.78
C ASN A 62 -14.30 -2.86 -64.53
N THR A 63 -15.38 -3.63 -64.71
CA THR A 63 -16.13 -4.25 -63.60
C THR A 63 -15.25 -5.20 -62.78
N LEU A 64 -14.40 -6.00 -63.43
CA LEU A 64 -13.47 -6.89 -62.76
C LEU A 64 -12.36 -6.14 -62.00
N GLN A 65 -11.81 -5.08 -62.59
CA GLN A 65 -10.82 -4.22 -61.93
C GLN A 65 -11.41 -3.55 -60.67
N LEU A 66 -12.64 -3.05 -60.75
CA LEU A 66 -13.34 -2.45 -59.62
C LEU A 66 -13.57 -3.46 -58.48
N LYS A 67 -13.99 -4.70 -58.83
CA LYS A 67 -14.10 -5.81 -57.86
C LYS A 67 -12.75 -6.18 -57.24
N PHE A 68 -11.68 -6.20 -58.02
CA PHE A 68 -10.33 -6.49 -57.55
C PHE A 68 -9.87 -5.43 -56.53
N ASN A 69 -9.99 -4.14 -56.87
CA ASN A 69 -9.63 -3.03 -55.97
C ASN A 69 -10.45 -3.06 -54.68
N LEU A 70 -11.75 -3.37 -54.75
CA LEU A 70 -12.61 -3.52 -53.57
C LEU A 70 -12.14 -4.67 -52.66
N MET A 71 -11.74 -5.81 -53.24
CA MET A 71 -11.19 -6.94 -52.47
C MET A 71 -9.84 -6.58 -51.83
N GLU A 72 -8.98 -5.85 -52.54
CA GLU A 72 -7.70 -5.37 -51.99
C GLU A 72 -7.91 -4.41 -50.82
N CYS A 73 -8.84 -3.46 -50.92
CA CYS A 73 -9.22 -2.58 -49.82
C CYS A 73 -9.75 -3.36 -48.60
N LYS A 74 -10.61 -4.37 -48.82
CA LYS A 74 -11.13 -5.23 -47.75
C LYS A 74 -10.02 -6.03 -47.07
N ASN A 75 -9.10 -6.61 -47.83
CA ASN A 75 -7.95 -7.34 -47.28
C ASN A 75 -7.07 -6.43 -46.44
N ASN A 76 -6.75 -5.22 -46.94
CA ASN A 76 -5.96 -4.24 -46.19
C ASN A 76 -6.65 -3.78 -44.89
N SER A 77 -7.97 -3.66 -44.89
CA SER A 77 -8.75 -3.36 -43.68
C SER A 77 -8.70 -4.50 -42.67
N LEU A 78 -8.90 -5.74 -43.14
CA LEU A 78 -8.84 -6.94 -42.28
C LEU A 78 -7.44 -7.13 -41.68
N GLU A 79 -6.37 -6.89 -42.45
CA GLU A 79 -5.00 -6.96 -41.92
C GLU A 79 -4.73 -5.95 -40.80
N LYS A 80 -5.27 -4.73 -40.93
CA LYS A 80 -5.16 -3.71 -39.87
C LYS A 80 -5.92 -4.12 -38.62
N GLU A 81 -7.12 -4.64 -38.77
CA GLU A 81 -7.94 -5.15 -37.67
C GLU A 81 -7.25 -6.34 -36.96
N MET A 82 -6.69 -7.28 -37.72
CA MET A 82 -5.92 -8.41 -37.18
C MET A 82 -4.73 -7.93 -36.34
N LYS A 83 -3.94 -6.98 -36.85
CA LYS A 83 -2.80 -6.40 -36.10
C LYS A 83 -3.22 -5.68 -34.83
N TYR A 84 -4.36 -4.99 -34.86
CA TYR A 84 -4.92 -4.32 -33.68
C TYR A 84 -5.37 -5.34 -32.62
N ASN A 85 -6.07 -6.39 -33.04
CA ASN A 85 -6.51 -7.47 -32.16
C ASN A 85 -5.33 -8.25 -31.56
N GLU A 86 -4.28 -8.51 -32.34
CA GLU A 86 -3.04 -9.13 -31.85
C GLU A 86 -2.38 -8.28 -30.75
N LYS A 87 -2.34 -6.95 -30.92
CA LYS A 87 -1.82 -6.02 -29.91
C LYS A 87 -2.64 -6.07 -28.61
N ILE A 88 -3.97 -6.06 -28.71
CA ILE A 88 -4.86 -6.18 -27.53
C ILE A 88 -4.62 -7.50 -26.81
N LEU A 89 -4.52 -8.60 -27.55
CA LEU A 89 -4.30 -9.93 -26.99
C LEU A 89 -2.95 -10.00 -26.24
N ASN A 90 -1.88 -9.48 -26.84
CA ASN A 90 -0.56 -9.45 -26.22
C ASN A 90 -0.51 -8.62 -24.92
N ASN A 91 -1.24 -7.49 -24.87
CA ASN A 91 -1.37 -6.71 -23.64
C ASN A 91 -2.09 -7.51 -22.55
N LYS A 92 -3.23 -8.15 -22.88
CA LYS A 92 -3.97 -9.00 -21.92
C LYS A 92 -3.13 -10.17 -21.41
N ILE A 93 -2.35 -10.83 -22.28
CA ILE A 93 -1.42 -11.90 -21.89
C ILE A 93 -0.37 -11.37 -20.91
N THR A 94 0.17 -10.17 -21.16
CA THR A 94 1.17 -9.53 -20.28
C THR A 94 0.60 -9.26 -18.89
N ASP A 95 -0.61 -8.71 -18.82
CA ASP A 95 -1.29 -8.44 -17.55
C ASP A 95 -1.60 -9.72 -16.76
N LEU A 96 -2.12 -10.75 -17.44
CA LEU A 96 -2.37 -12.07 -16.84
C LEU A 96 -1.09 -12.72 -16.31
N ASN A 97 0.02 -12.62 -17.05
CA ASN A 97 1.31 -13.16 -16.60
C ASN A 97 1.83 -12.42 -15.34
N LYS A 98 1.59 -11.11 -15.24
CA LYS A 98 1.93 -10.33 -14.04
C LYS A 98 1.10 -10.78 -12.83
N GLU A 99 -0.19 -11.00 -13.01
CA GLU A 99 -1.07 -11.54 -11.96
C GLU A 99 -0.66 -12.96 -11.56
N LEU A 100 -0.35 -13.84 -12.53
CA LEU A 100 0.09 -15.21 -12.27
C LEU A 100 1.41 -15.24 -11.49
N ASN A 101 2.36 -14.38 -11.82
CA ASN A 101 3.63 -14.26 -11.09
C ASN A 101 3.40 -13.77 -9.65
N ASN A 102 2.52 -12.79 -9.45
CA ASN A 102 2.13 -12.33 -8.11
C ASN A 102 1.47 -13.46 -7.29
N LEU A 103 0.53 -14.20 -7.89
CA LEU A 103 -0.12 -15.35 -7.25
C LEU A 103 0.87 -16.46 -6.91
N THR A 104 1.78 -16.79 -7.83
CA THR A 104 2.83 -17.79 -7.61
C THR A 104 3.75 -17.38 -6.45
N PHE A 105 4.09 -16.10 -6.37
CA PHE A 105 4.87 -15.55 -5.26
C PHE A 105 4.13 -15.63 -3.93
N GLU A 106 2.82 -15.29 -3.89
CA GLU A 106 1.99 -15.43 -2.69
C GLU A 106 1.81 -16.90 -2.28
N ILE A 107 1.62 -17.83 -3.22
CA ILE A 107 1.57 -19.27 -2.93
C ILE A 107 2.90 -19.77 -2.37
N LYS A 108 4.03 -19.33 -2.97
CA LYS A 108 5.36 -19.68 -2.46
C LYS A 108 5.54 -19.16 -1.03
N LYS A 109 5.12 -17.92 -0.75
CA LYS A 109 5.08 -17.37 0.60
C LYS A 109 4.21 -18.17 1.55
N LEU A 110 3.06 -18.71 1.11
CA LEU A 110 2.21 -19.54 1.97
C LEU A 110 2.80 -20.93 2.23
N ARG A 111 3.52 -21.48 1.25
CA ARG A 111 4.15 -22.81 1.34
C ARG A 111 5.43 -22.78 2.17
N ASP A 112 6.29 -21.81 1.90
CA ASP A 112 7.63 -21.69 2.49
C ASP A 112 7.62 -20.76 3.70
N GLY A 113 6.60 -19.90 3.82
CA GLY A 113 6.49 -18.90 4.87
C GLY A 113 6.29 -19.53 6.23
N LYS A 114 7.22 -19.20 7.10
CA LYS A 114 7.14 -19.41 8.53
C LYS A 114 5.86 -18.75 9.06
N PHE A 115 4.88 -19.55 9.44
CA PHE A 115 3.61 -19.09 9.98
C PHE A 115 3.83 -18.19 11.19
N VAL A 116 3.29 -16.97 11.12
CA VAL A 116 3.26 -16.00 12.21
C VAL A 116 1.86 -16.04 12.80
N LYS A 117 1.74 -16.31 14.10
CA LYS A 117 0.47 -16.25 14.81
C LYS A 117 0.39 -14.98 15.62
N PHE A 118 -0.59 -14.15 15.32
CA PHE A 118 -0.94 -13.04 16.20
C PHE A 118 -1.45 -13.57 17.54
N LEU A 119 -0.88 -13.05 18.63
CA LEU A 119 -1.31 -13.30 20.00
C LEU A 119 -2.00 -12.06 20.54
N TYR A 120 -3.33 -12.13 20.61
CA TYR A 120 -4.12 -11.08 21.23
C TYR A 120 -3.87 -11.02 22.75
N ILE A 121 -3.62 -9.82 23.25
CA ILE A 121 -3.58 -9.49 24.67
C ILE A 121 -4.56 -8.34 24.89
N ALA A 122 -5.65 -8.60 25.60
CA ALA A 122 -6.53 -7.54 26.10
C ALA A 122 -5.71 -6.59 26.96
N ASN A 123 -5.68 -5.31 26.60
CA ASN A 123 -4.78 -4.35 27.23
C ASN A 123 -5.39 -2.96 27.31
N LYS A 124 -4.83 -2.14 28.20
CA LYS A 124 -5.27 -0.78 28.47
C LYS A 124 -4.16 0.07 29.03
N TRP A 125 -4.27 1.39 28.92
CA TRP A 125 -3.35 2.31 29.60
C TRP A 125 -3.58 2.27 31.10
N LYS A 126 -2.49 2.13 31.86
CA LYS A 126 -2.60 1.96 33.31
C LYS A 126 -1.63 2.82 34.11
N PHE A 127 -0.39 2.97 33.65
CA PHE A 127 0.66 3.58 34.47
C PHE A 127 1.25 4.82 33.80
N ILE A 128 1.46 5.88 34.58
CA ILE A 128 2.36 6.99 34.20
C ILE A 128 3.71 6.71 34.84
N ASP A 129 4.79 6.86 34.08
CA ASP A 129 6.15 6.61 34.56
C ASP A 129 6.55 7.64 35.64
N PRO A 130 6.90 7.21 36.86
CA PRO A 130 7.29 8.13 37.93
C PRO A 130 8.61 8.86 37.64
N GLU A 131 9.47 8.34 36.75
CA GLU A 131 10.71 9.03 36.34
C GLU A 131 10.43 10.15 35.33
N ARG A 132 9.28 10.09 34.65
CA ARG A 132 8.84 11.08 33.66
C ARG A 132 7.38 11.46 33.91
N PRO A 133 7.09 12.07 35.06
CA PRO A 133 5.72 12.45 35.41
C PRO A 133 5.28 13.63 34.53
N CYS A 134 3.98 13.77 34.33
CA CYS A 134 3.42 14.90 33.60
C CYS A 134 3.54 16.23 34.36
N CYS A 135 3.81 16.21 35.67
CA CYS A 135 3.91 17.38 36.53
C CYS A 135 4.89 17.15 37.70
N GLU A 136 5.40 18.23 38.30
CA GLU A 136 6.46 18.17 39.31
C GLU A 136 6.01 17.64 40.67
N ASN A 137 4.74 17.86 41.02
CA ASN A 137 4.20 17.54 42.34
C ASN A 137 3.41 16.20 42.36
N ASN A 138 3.62 15.31 41.37
CA ASN A 138 2.85 14.07 41.23
C ASN A 138 1.32 14.29 41.32
N CYS A 139 0.84 15.41 40.78
CA CYS A 139 -0.56 15.83 40.87
C CYS A 139 -1.55 14.87 40.18
N VAL A 140 -1.04 13.96 39.35
CA VAL A 140 -1.86 12.95 38.68
C VAL A 140 -1.71 11.63 39.42
N ASN A 141 -2.84 11.13 39.93
CA ASN A 141 -2.91 9.83 40.58
C ASN A 141 -2.58 8.74 39.54
N THR A 142 -1.52 7.97 39.74
CA THR A 142 -1.11 6.95 38.76
C THR A 142 -1.99 5.70 38.76
N ASP A 143 -2.74 5.44 39.83
CA ASP A 143 -3.65 4.29 39.93
C ASP A 143 -4.98 4.55 39.23
N LYS A 144 -5.39 5.82 39.27
CA LYS A 144 -6.52 6.43 38.56
C LYS A 144 -6.02 7.70 37.89
N PRO A 145 -5.42 7.61 36.69
CA PRO A 145 -4.78 8.72 35.91
C PRO A 145 -5.74 9.84 35.49
N THR A 146 -6.34 10.44 36.50
CA THR A 146 -7.29 11.53 36.55
C THR A 146 -6.75 12.52 37.58
N GLY A 147 -6.66 13.79 37.22
CA GLY A 147 -6.13 14.83 38.09
C GLY A 147 -5.77 16.08 37.30
N TYR A 148 -5.70 17.23 37.97
CA TYR A 148 -5.30 18.49 37.36
C TYR A 148 -3.87 18.83 37.80
N CYS A 149 -3.01 19.23 36.87
CA CYS A 149 -1.70 19.78 37.26
C CYS A 149 -1.89 21.16 37.89
N THR A 150 -1.51 21.30 39.16
CA THR A 150 -1.79 22.51 39.96
C THR A 150 -0.98 23.73 39.55
N ASN A 151 0.16 23.55 38.86
CA ASN A 151 1.07 24.64 38.49
C ASN A 151 0.82 25.18 37.08
N GLY A 152 -0.35 24.92 36.50
CA GLY A 152 -0.71 25.43 35.17
C GLY A 152 -0.02 24.74 34.00
N ASN A 153 0.73 23.65 34.23
CA ASN A 153 1.23 22.79 33.15
C ASN A 153 0.07 21.97 32.55
N GLY A 154 0.18 21.62 31.28
CA GLY A 154 -0.70 20.66 30.62
C GLY A 154 -0.53 19.29 31.28
N PHE A 155 -1.61 18.54 31.34
CA PHE A 155 -1.60 17.21 31.91
C PHE A 155 -2.27 16.24 30.96
N ILE A 156 -1.99 14.96 31.23
CA ILE A 156 -2.50 13.85 30.46
C ILE A 156 -3.56 13.17 31.30
N GLU A 157 -4.73 12.98 30.71
CA GLU A 157 -5.88 12.33 31.29
C GLU A 157 -6.15 11.04 30.52
N ILE A 158 -6.16 9.90 31.22
CA ILE A 158 -6.61 8.65 30.62
C ILE A 158 -8.14 8.63 30.76
N ILE A 159 -8.82 8.95 29.67
CA ILE A 159 -10.28 9.09 29.62
C ILE A 159 -11.00 7.75 29.43
N SER A 160 -10.27 6.73 28.98
CA SER A 160 -10.75 5.33 28.89
C SER A 160 -9.56 4.38 28.80
N ASP A 161 -9.83 3.08 28.80
CA ASP A 161 -8.82 2.03 28.68
C ASP A 161 -7.88 2.21 27.47
N THR A 162 -8.35 2.80 26.35
CA THR A 162 -7.57 2.96 25.11
C THR A 162 -7.29 4.42 24.73
N ASN A 163 -8.03 5.37 25.28
CA ASN A 163 -7.91 6.79 24.91
C ASN A 163 -7.25 7.62 25.98
N ILE A 164 -6.34 8.48 25.53
CA ILE A 164 -5.62 9.44 26.35
C ILE A 164 -5.87 10.83 25.78
N LYS A 165 -6.36 11.74 26.61
CA LYS A 165 -6.58 13.14 26.27
C LYS A 165 -5.47 14.00 26.88
N CYS A 166 -4.84 14.81 26.05
CA CYS A 166 -3.99 15.89 26.53
C CYS A 166 -4.86 17.12 26.76
N ASN A 167 -4.99 17.56 28.01
CA ASN A 167 -5.69 18.78 28.32
C ASN A 167 -4.75 19.98 28.19
N LYS A 168 -5.21 21.01 27.48
CA LYS A 168 -4.45 22.22 27.20
C LYS A 168 -4.25 23.06 28.47
N TYR A 169 -3.18 23.84 28.50
CA TYR A 169 -2.84 24.74 29.59
C TYR A 169 -3.96 25.69 30.00
N ILE A 170 -3.96 26.04 31.28
CA ILE A 170 -4.69 27.20 31.82
C ILE A 170 -3.76 28.42 31.93
N ASN A 171 -2.43 28.22 32.05
CA ASN A 171 -1.45 29.29 32.27
C ASN A 171 -0.40 29.35 31.15
N GLU A 172 -0.12 30.55 30.64
CA GLU A 172 0.83 30.79 29.53
C GLU A 172 2.29 30.47 29.89
N ASN A 173 2.62 30.43 31.18
CA ASN A 173 3.98 30.22 31.69
C ASN A 173 4.30 28.75 32.05
N GLY A 174 3.39 27.81 31.80
CA GLY A 174 3.59 26.39 32.12
C GLY A 174 4.63 25.70 31.22
N ILE A 175 5.51 24.88 31.81
CA ILE A 175 6.45 24.02 31.09
C ILE A 175 5.90 22.59 31.03
N ASN A 176 5.47 22.15 29.86
CA ASN A 176 5.09 20.76 29.66
C ASN A 176 6.29 19.83 29.60
N LYS A 177 6.26 18.82 30.49
CA LYS A 177 7.17 17.69 30.47
C LYS A 177 6.61 16.59 29.57
N ILE A 178 7.50 15.80 28.99
CA ILE A 178 7.12 14.59 28.27
C ILE A 178 6.70 13.57 29.33
N ALA A 179 5.48 13.07 29.21
CA ALA A 179 4.99 12.00 30.06
C ALA A 179 5.07 10.68 29.31
N LYS A 180 5.53 9.63 30.02
CA LYS A 180 5.56 8.27 29.50
C LYS A 180 4.41 7.48 30.12
N ILE A 181 3.56 6.89 29.30
CA ILE A 181 2.40 6.10 29.72
C ILE A 181 2.60 4.66 29.28
N ARG A 182 2.33 3.70 30.16
CA ARG A 182 2.51 2.27 29.94
C ARG A 182 1.17 1.53 29.99
N ALA A 183 1.06 0.50 29.15
CA ALA A 183 -0.07 -0.40 29.16
C ALA A 183 -0.04 -1.33 30.39
N GLU A 184 -1.18 -1.89 30.79
CA GLU A 184 -1.31 -2.77 31.96
C GLU A 184 -0.49 -4.05 31.80
N TYR A 185 -0.66 -4.74 30.67
CA TYR A 185 -0.05 -6.02 30.42
C TYR A 185 1.15 -5.90 29.47
N PRO A 186 2.28 -6.55 29.77
CA PRO A 186 3.40 -6.61 28.84
C PRO A 186 3.23 -7.74 27.82
N PHE A 187 3.92 -7.63 26.70
CA PHE A 187 4.09 -8.71 25.73
C PHE A 187 5.12 -9.68 26.30
N LYS A 188 4.67 -10.88 26.69
CA LYS A 188 5.52 -11.90 27.29
C LYS A 188 6.00 -12.88 26.25
N LEU A 189 7.20 -13.42 26.43
CA LEU A 189 7.66 -14.59 25.70
C LEU A 189 6.62 -15.71 25.86
N PRO A 190 6.09 -16.29 24.77
CA PRO A 190 5.11 -17.38 24.85
C PRO A 190 5.69 -18.57 25.61
N ASN A 191 4.96 -19.07 26.61
CA ASN A 191 5.42 -20.21 27.41
C ASN A 191 5.41 -21.51 26.59
N GLU A 192 6.21 -22.49 27.02
CA GLU A 192 6.31 -23.79 26.34
C GLU A 192 4.97 -24.54 26.24
N ASN A 193 4.06 -24.31 27.18
CA ASN A 193 2.73 -24.93 27.17
C ASN A 193 1.87 -24.46 26.00
N ILE A 194 1.94 -23.18 25.62
CA ILE A 194 1.28 -22.63 24.42
C ILE A 194 1.93 -23.18 23.14
N VAL A 195 3.22 -23.50 23.19
CA VAL A 195 4.02 -23.97 22.05
C VAL A 195 3.83 -25.47 21.79
N ASN A 196 3.61 -26.27 22.83
CA ASN A 196 3.55 -27.74 22.72
C ASN A 196 2.16 -28.27 22.30
N SER A 197 1.11 -27.45 22.34
CA SER A 197 -0.26 -27.90 22.09
C SER A 197 -0.65 -28.01 20.61
N CYS A 198 0.25 -27.72 19.65
CA CYS A 198 -0.08 -27.81 18.22
C CYS A 198 1.04 -28.49 17.41
N LEU A 199 0.69 -29.58 16.71
CA LEU A 199 1.60 -30.30 15.81
C LEU A 199 2.05 -29.45 14.60
N ASN A 200 1.23 -28.47 14.19
CA ASN A 200 1.53 -27.48 13.14
C ASN A 200 1.70 -26.08 13.75
N CYS A 201 2.45 -25.99 14.84
CA CYS A 201 2.61 -24.73 15.57
C CYS A 201 3.21 -23.64 14.68
N PRO A 202 2.68 -22.40 14.77
CA PRO A 202 3.27 -21.26 14.08
C PRO A 202 4.72 -21.11 14.55
N THR A 203 5.63 -20.90 13.62
CA THR A 203 7.06 -20.72 13.90
C THR A 203 7.37 -19.45 14.67
N PHE A 204 6.47 -18.46 14.61
CA PHE A 204 6.62 -17.16 15.28
C PHE A 204 5.32 -16.68 15.89
N TYR A 205 5.44 -15.86 16.92
CA TYR A 205 4.34 -15.19 17.58
C TYR A 205 4.47 -13.68 17.44
N LEU A 206 3.40 -13.03 17.01
CA LEU A 206 3.33 -11.58 16.82
C LEU A 206 2.48 -10.96 17.92
N PHE A 207 3.04 -9.97 18.60
CA PHE A 207 2.31 -9.00 19.41
C PHE A 207 2.33 -7.66 18.68
N TYR A 208 1.21 -6.95 18.66
CA TYR A 208 1.08 -5.73 17.88
C TYR A 208 0.04 -4.79 18.49
N TYR A 209 0.29 -3.49 18.43
CA TYR A 209 -0.67 -2.45 18.80
C TYR A 209 -0.47 -1.21 17.93
N GLU A 210 -1.53 -0.41 17.79
CA GLU A 210 -1.54 0.83 17.01
C GLU A 210 -1.93 2.03 17.86
N ILE A 211 -1.36 3.18 17.50
CA ILE A 211 -1.63 4.47 18.12
C ILE A 211 -2.00 5.47 17.04
N LYS A 212 -3.19 6.03 17.14
CA LYS A 212 -3.60 7.21 16.38
C LYS A 212 -3.32 8.45 17.21
N PHE A 213 -2.53 9.37 16.64
CA PHE A 213 -2.20 10.63 17.31
C PHE A 213 -3.16 11.75 16.90
N PHE A 214 -3.52 12.59 17.88
CA PHE A 214 -4.28 13.82 17.68
C PHE A 214 -3.44 15.00 18.14
N LEU A 215 -2.93 15.76 17.18
CA LEU A 215 -2.11 16.94 17.42
C LEU A 215 -2.93 18.21 17.25
N PRO A 216 -2.74 19.21 18.14
CA PRO A 216 -3.37 20.51 17.98
C PRO A 216 -2.74 21.28 16.81
N GLU A 217 -3.57 21.95 16.01
CA GLU A 217 -3.18 22.63 14.76
C GLU A 217 -2.06 23.67 14.95
N ASN A 218 -2.06 24.36 16.10
CA ASN A 218 -1.22 25.53 16.36
C ASN A 218 -0.03 25.28 17.29
N GLN A 219 0.42 24.03 17.50
CA GLN A 219 1.57 23.76 18.36
C GLN A 219 2.80 23.26 17.59
N PHE A 220 3.85 24.07 17.65
CA PHE A 220 5.17 23.75 17.09
C PHE A 220 5.95 22.77 17.96
N GLU A 221 5.71 22.78 19.27
CA GLU A 221 6.32 21.86 20.23
C GLU A 221 5.36 20.77 20.66
N TYR A 222 5.31 19.65 19.94
CA TYR A 222 4.79 18.40 20.47
C TYR A 222 5.90 17.35 20.58
N ASN A 223 5.67 16.33 21.39
CA ASN A 223 6.42 15.08 21.36
C ASN A 223 5.42 13.93 21.32
N ALA A 224 5.67 12.98 20.43
CA ALA A 224 4.88 11.79 20.25
C ALA A 224 5.88 10.65 20.11
N GLY A 225 5.64 9.56 20.81
CA GLY A 225 6.46 8.37 20.73
C GLY A 225 5.64 7.13 21.05
N ILE A 226 6.04 6.02 20.46
CA ILE A 226 5.45 4.70 20.64
C ILE A 226 6.59 3.70 20.76
N GLY A 227 6.46 2.68 21.61
CA GLY A 227 7.50 1.69 21.73
C GLY A 227 7.27 0.60 22.77
N LEU A 228 8.33 -0.17 22.97
CA LEU A 228 8.39 -1.28 23.90
C LEU A 228 9.53 -1.08 24.89
N ARG A 229 9.28 -1.44 26.15
CA ARG A 229 10.31 -1.33 27.21
C ARG A 229 10.27 -2.49 28.19
N ASN A 230 11.36 -2.75 28.89
CA ASN A 230 11.31 -3.59 30.10
C ASN A 230 10.97 -2.75 31.35
N ASN A 231 10.74 -3.41 32.49
CA ASN A 231 10.42 -2.71 33.75
C ASN A 231 11.58 -1.84 34.23
N ASN A 232 12.82 -2.32 34.12
CA ASN A 232 14.00 -1.64 34.66
C ASN A 232 14.51 -0.46 33.80
N ASN A 233 13.83 -0.10 32.70
CA ASN A 233 14.28 0.93 31.74
C ASN A 233 15.63 0.63 31.04
N ASP A 234 16.21 -0.56 31.27
CA ASP A 234 17.46 -1.01 30.61
C ASP A 234 17.28 -1.21 29.11
N TYR A 235 16.05 -1.55 28.69
CA TYR A 235 15.68 -1.78 27.31
C TYR A 235 14.50 -0.90 26.93
N ILE A 236 14.72 -0.04 25.95
CA ILE A 236 13.69 0.83 25.38
C ILE A 236 13.86 0.79 23.87
N PHE A 237 12.78 0.57 23.14
CA PHE A 237 12.73 0.60 21.69
C PHE A 237 11.56 1.48 21.30
N GLY A 238 11.81 2.59 20.61
CA GLY A 238 10.73 3.51 20.29
C GLY A 238 10.93 4.23 18.97
N LEU A 239 9.81 4.62 18.38
CA LEU A 239 9.74 5.53 17.25
C LEU A 239 9.30 6.89 17.77
N LEU A 240 10.03 7.95 17.40
CA LEU A 240 9.65 9.35 17.64
C LEU A 240 9.29 9.99 16.29
N PRO A 241 8.00 10.05 15.90
CA PRO A 241 7.62 10.47 14.57
C PRO A 241 8.07 11.90 14.21
N LYS A 242 8.00 12.83 15.16
CA LYS A 242 8.44 14.22 14.94
C LYS A 242 9.94 14.31 14.65
N GLY A 243 10.75 13.55 15.39
CA GLY A 243 12.19 13.48 15.19
C GLY A 243 12.59 12.64 13.98
N LYS A 244 11.61 11.99 13.32
CA LYS A 244 11.83 11.03 12.24
C LYS A 244 12.92 10.03 12.59
N LEU A 245 12.88 9.51 13.82
CA LEU A 245 13.94 8.66 14.32
C LEU A 245 13.39 7.48 15.10
N ILE A 246 14.06 6.35 14.94
CA ILE A 246 13.94 5.22 15.84
C ILE A 246 15.05 5.38 16.87
N TYR A 247 14.70 5.30 18.14
CA TYR A 247 15.67 5.26 19.22
C TYR A 247 15.57 3.92 19.91
N TYR A 248 16.71 3.39 20.33
CA TYR A 248 16.71 2.30 21.28
C TYR A 248 17.87 2.40 22.24
N ARG A 249 17.62 1.92 23.46
CA ARG A 249 18.56 1.87 24.56
C ARG A 249 18.67 0.43 25.01
N VAL A 250 19.89 -0.07 25.12
CA VAL A 250 20.21 -1.43 25.59
C VAL A 250 21.34 -1.29 26.60
N GLN A 251 21.08 -1.62 27.86
CA GLN A 251 22.08 -1.62 28.95
C GLN A 251 22.92 -0.32 29.00
N LYS A 252 22.24 0.84 28.92
CA LYS A 252 22.81 2.22 28.89
C LYS A 252 23.45 2.66 27.57
N SER A 253 23.65 1.77 26.60
CA SER A 253 24.03 2.19 25.25
C SER A 253 22.81 2.68 24.49
N GLU A 254 22.90 3.89 23.94
CA GLU A 254 21.86 4.47 23.10
C GLU A 254 22.28 4.42 21.64
N LYS A 255 21.33 4.08 20.78
CA LYS A 255 21.47 4.18 19.34
C LYS A 255 20.26 4.89 18.76
N ILE A 256 20.53 5.72 17.77
CA ILE A 256 19.54 6.53 17.07
C ILE A 256 19.67 6.23 15.59
N ILE A 257 18.54 5.97 14.97
CA ILE A 257 18.43 5.71 13.54
C ILE A 257 17.56 6.81 12.94
N ASN A 258 18.12 7.55 11.99
CA ASN A 258 17.41 8.58 11.26
C ASN A 258 16.60 7.97 10.10
N LEU A 259 15.33 8.33 10.01
CA LEU A 259 14.40 7.92 8.97
C LEU A 259 14.22 9.06 7.96
N SER A 260 15.17 9.22 7.04
CA SER A 260 15.19 10.32 6.07
C SER A 260 13.93 10.43 5.22
N SER A 261 13.35 9.29 4.82
CA SER A 261 12.14 9.20 3.99
C SER A 261 10.83 9.23 4.78
N PHE A 262 10.88 9.18 6.12
CA PHE A 262 9.68 9.17 6.94
C PHE A 262 9.08 10.58 7.03
N SER A 263 7.77 10.68 6.82
CA SER A 263 7.00 11.89 7.02
C SER A 263 5.85 11.57 7.96
N PHE A 264 5.66 12.37 8.99
CA PHE A 264 4.55 12.22 9.92
C PHE A 264 3.53 13.33 9.66
N ASN A 265 2.34 12.95 9.20
CA ASN A 265 1.23 13.86 9.08
C ASN A 265 0.62 14.05 10.48
N LYS A 266 0.49 15.31 10.89
CA LYS A 266 0.13 15.66 12.26
C LYS A 266 -1.24 15.11 12.68
N THR A 267 -2.13 14.87 11.73
CA THR A 267 -3.49 14.39 12.00
C THR A 267 -3.74 13.06 11.29
N ASN A 268 -4.36 12.13 12.03
CA ASN A 268 -4.84 10.83 11.55
C ASN A 268 -3.80 9.76 11.21
N ASP A 269 -2.50 10.05 11.22
CA ASP A 269 -1.51 9.00 11.08
C ASP A 269 -1.62 7.98 12.21
N ILE A 270 -1.69 6.71 11.81
CA ILE A 270 -1.71 5.57 12.71
C ILE A 270 -0.33 4.93 12.69
N ILE A 271 0.31 4.90 13.85
CA ILE A 271 1.62 4.29 14.02
C ILE A 271 1.47 2.99 14.78
N GLY A 272 1.99 1.89 14.24
CA GLY A 272 2.02 0.61 14.91
C GLY A 272 3.39 0.23 15.44
N CYS A 273 3.40 -0.64 16.44
CA CYS A 273 4.60 -1.27 16.97
C CYS A 273 4.34 -2.76 17.15
N GLY A 274 5.19 -3.58 16.52
CA GLY A 274 5.11 -5.03 16.56
C GLY A 274 6.34 -5.65 17.18
N LEU A 275 6.13 -6.72 17.95
CA LEU A 275 7.17 -7.58 18.51
C LEU A 275 6.93 -9.00 18.03
N VAL A 276 7.96 -9.60 17.45
CA VAL A 276 7.90 -10.97 16.95
C VAL A 276 8.86 -11.83 17.74
N TYR A 277 8.34 -12.87 18.37
CA TYR A 277 9.13 -13.90 19.03
C TYR A 277 9.21 -15.15 18.16
N PRO A 278 10.42 -15.71 17.95
CA PRO A 278 10.55 -17.07 17.46
C PRO A 278 9.97 -18.04 18.47
N THR A 279 9.45 -19.16 17.98
CA THR A 279 9.13 -20.29 18.87
C THR A 279 10.39 -20.81 19.56
N PRO A 280 10.27 -21.38 20.77
CA PRO A 280 11.37 -22.09 21.44
C PRO A 280 12.02 -23.21 20.59
N LYS A 281 11.32 -23.72 19.56
CA LYS A 281 11.85 -24.73 18.64
C LYS A 281 12.89 -24.17 17.66
N ILE A 282 12.93 -22.85 17.45
CA ILE A 282 13.87 -22.16 16.55
C ILE A 282 14.83 -21.32 17.40
N THR A 283 15.67 -21.99 18.17
CA THR A 283 16.59 -21.36 19.13
C THR A 283 17.64 -20.46 18.47
N GLU A 284 17.91 -20.67 17.18
CA GLU A 284 18.89 -19.90 16.39
C GLU A 284 18.38 -18.52 16.00
N LYS A 285 17.07 -18.28 16.06
CA LYS A 285 16.48 -16.99 15.71
C LYS A 285 16.25 -16.16 16.96
N LEU A 286 16.40 -14.85 16.81
CA LEU A 286 16.19 -13.87 17.86
C LEU A 286 14.89 -13.08 17.62
N PRO A 287 14.27 -12.53 18.66
CA PRO A 287 13.10 -11.69 18.49
C PRO A 287 13.46 -10.41 17.74
N TYR A 288 12.47 -9.77 17.14
CA TYR A 288 12.64 -8.47 16.52
C TYR A 288 11.45 -7.55 16.73
N ILE A 289 11.72 -6.25 16.61
CA ILE A 289 10.71 -5.19 16.70
C ILE A 289 10.61 -4.50 15.36
N PHE A 290 9.40 -4.20 14.93
CA PHE A 290 9.16 -3.38 13.74
C PHE A 290 8.12 -2.30 14.03
N PHE A 291 8.14 -1.25 13.21
CA PHE A 291 7.18 -0.16 13.30
C PHE A 291 6.42 -0.06 11.98
N THR A 292 5.19 0.45 12.06
CA THR A 292 4.36 0.68 10.87
C THR A 292 3.79 2.09 10.90
N GLN A 293 3.50 2.63 9.72
CA GLN A 293 2.72 3.85 9.54
C GLN A 293 1.62 3.54 8.54
N ASN A 294 0.39 3.82 8.93
CA ASN A 294 -0.80 3.62 8.13
C ASN A 294 -0.87 2.21 7.51
N GLY A 295 -0.54 1.19 8.31
CA GLY A 295 -0.54 -0.21 7.90
C GLY A 295 0.65 -0.66 7.03
N LYS A 296 1.65 0.20 6.79
CA LYS A 296 2.87 -0.16 6.06
C LYS A 296 4.07 -0.17 7.00
N GLN A 297 4.91 -1.20 6.94
CA GLN A 297 6.13 -1.24 7.73
C GLN A 297 7.05 -0.06 7.35
N ILE A 298 7.54 0.64 8.37
CA ILE A 298 8.52 1.70 8.22
C ILE A 298 9.87 1.09 8.54
N TYR A 299 10.81 1.24 7.61
CA TYR A 299 12.18 0.83 7.80
C TYR A 299 12.37 -0.69 8.02
N LYS A 300 13.62 -1.11 8.19
CA LYS A 300 13.95 -2.50 8.52
C LYS A 300 13.61 -2.79 9.99
N ALA A 301 13.36 -4.07 10.28
CA ALA A 301 13.12 -4.51 11.65
C ALA A 301 14.40 -4.42 12.50
N ILE A 302 14.24 -4.28 13.81
CA ILE A 302 15.32 -4.20 14.78
C ILE A 302 15.48 -5.58 15.42
N LEU A 303 16.58 -6.26 15.11
CA LEU A 303 16.87 -7.58 15.67
C LEU A 303 17.38 -7.43 17.10
N LEU A 304 16.76 -8.13 18.04
CA LEU A 304 17.11 -8.09 19.44
C LEU A 304 18.31 -9.02 19.71
N LYS A 305 19.21 -8.65 20.62
CA LYS A 305 20.39 -9.47 20.96
C LYS A 305 20.08 -10.75 21.74
N GLN A 306 18.90 -10.80 22.35
CA GLN A 306 18.51 -11.88 23.25
C GLN A 306 16.98 -11.95 23.37
N ASN A 307 16.50 -13.05 23.91
CA ASN A 307 15.11 -13.19 24.32
C ASN A 307 14.86 -12.39 25.59
N TYR A 308 14.01 -11.37 25.51
CA TYR A 308 13.51 -10.68 26.69
C TYR A 308 12.25 -11.38 27.20
N GLU A 309 12.19 -11.63 28.51
CA GLU A 309 11.05 -12.30 29.15
C GLU A 309 9.74 -11.56 28.85
N TYR A 310 9.77 -10.23 28.90
CA TYR A 310 8.64 -9.40 28.52
C TYR A 310 9.07 -8.00 28.08
N LEU A 311 8.24 -7.39 27.24
CA LEU A 311 8.34 -6.00 26.82
C LEU A 311 6.97 -5.33 26.91
N GLN A 312 6.88 -4.24 27.65
CA GLN A 312 5.65 -3.51 27.91
C GLN A 312 5.44 -2.40 26.86
N PRO A 313 4.25 -2.34 26.23
CA PRO A 313 3.84 -1.23 25.39
C PRO A 313 3.84 0.09 26.15
N TYR A 314 4.37 1.14 25.52
CA TYR A 314 4.31 2.49 26.04
C TYR A 314 4.09 3.53 24.94
N VAL A 315 3.72 4.73 25.37
CA VAL A 315 3.72 5.96 24.57
C VAL A 315 4.43 7.10 25.32
N ASP A 316 5.15 7.93 24.58
CA ASP A 316 5.73 9.20 25.07
C ASP A 316 4.89 10.35 24.52
N LEU A 317 4.31 11.16 25.39
CA LEU A 317 3.39 12.22 24.99
C LEU A 317 3.80 13.57 25.59
N LYS A 318 3.85 14.59 24.75
CA LYS A 318 3.91 16.02 25.11
C LYS A 318 2.99 16.73 24.11
N PHE A 319 1.92 17.37 24.59
CA PHE A 319 0.99 18.13 23.74
C PHE A 319 0.24 17.32 22.67
N CYS A 320 -0.08 16.06 22.94
CA CYS A 320 -0.79 15.21 21.98
C CYS A 320 -1.75 14.28 22.72
N SER A 321 -2.95 14.12 22.16
CA SER A 321 -3.88 13.09 22.60
C SER A 321 -3.66 11.85 21.74
N VAL A 322 -4.03 10.68 22.25
CA VAL A 322 -3.92 9.43 21.49
C VAL A 322 -5.14 8.53 21.69
N GLU A 323 -5.42 7.75 20.66
CA GLU A 323 -6.32 6.62 20.70
C GLU A 323 -5.53 5.36 20.36
N ALA A 324 -5.59 4.37 21.25
CA ALA A 324 -4.93 3.09 21.04
C ALA A 324 -5.88 2.06 20.41
N ASN A 325 -5.28 1.14 19.67
CA ASN A 325 -5.89 -0.12 19.30
C ASN A 325 -4.98 -1.25 19.77
N PHE A 326 -5.42 -2.03 20.76
CA PHE A 326 -4.73 -3.25 21.23
C PHE A 326 -5.31 -4.53 20.59
N GLY A 327 -6.23 -4.40 19.64
CA GLY A 327 -6.85 -5.53 18.93
C GLY A 327 -8.01 -6.17 19.69
N GLU A 328 -8.73 -5.41 20.53
CA GLU A 328 -9.83 -5.94 21.35
C GLU A 328 -11.01 -6.48 20.53
N ASP A 329 -11.35 -5.82 19.43
CA ASP A 329 -12.37 -6.27 18.49
C ASP A 329 -11.89 -6.05 17.06
N LEU A 330 -11.20 -7.06 16.51
CA LEU A 330 -10.71 -7.07 15.14
C LEU A 330 -11.81 -7.23 14.08
N ASN A 331 -13.10 -7.23 14.44
CA ASN A 331 -14.20 -7.16 13.46
C ASN A 331 -14.79 -5.75 13.39
N LYS A 332 -14.75 -5.00 14.49
CA LYS A 332 -15.25 -3.62 14.56
C LYS A 332 -14.17 -2.58 14.32
N LYS A 333 -12.94 -2.87 14.74
CA LYS A 333 -11.80 -1.95 14.68
C LYS A 333 -10.51 -2.73 14.40
N ASP A 334 -10.39 -3.18 13.17
CA ASP A 334 -9.22 -3.85 12.64
C ASP A 334 -7.98 -2.95 12.74
N PHE A 335 -6.82 -3.58 12.80
CA PHE A 335 -5.56 -2.87 12.57
C PHE A 335 -5.48 -2.40 11.12
N GLN A 336 -4.86 -1.24 10.89
CA GLN A 336 -4.49 -0.87 9.51
C GLN A 336 -3.41 -1.80 8.95
N TYR A 337 -2.51 -2.27 9.82
CA TYR A 337 -1.55 -3.30 9.44
C TYR A 337 -2.22 -4.68 9.35
N ASN A 338 -2.05 -5.34 8.19
CA ASN A 338 -2.55 -6.70 8.03
C ASN A 338 -1.63 -7.70 8.73
N ILE A 339 -1.91 -7.96 10.00
CA ILE A 339 -1.18 -8.90 10.86
C ILE A 339 -1.14 -10.34 10.31
N TYR A 340 -2.13 -10.75 9.51
CA TYR A 340 -2.18 -12.07 8.89
C TYR A 340 -1.25 -12.21 7.69
N LYS A 341 -0.78 -11.09 7.14
CA LYS A 341 0.22 -11.04 6.07
C LYS A 341 1.63 -10.76 6.58
N HIS A 342 1.84 -10.76 7.91
CA HIS A 342 3.19 -10.64 8.45
C HIS A 342 4.00 -11.89 8.09
N TYR A 343 5.12 -11.71 7.41
CA TYR A 343 6.06 -12.77 7.08
C TYR A 343 7.37 -12.51 7.81
N VAL A 344 8.00 -13.60 8.26
CA VAL A 344 9.31 -13.51 8.89
C VAL A 344 10.39 -13.35 7.83
N LEU A 345 11.23 -12.36 8.04
CA LEU A 345 12.38 -12.04 7.22
C LEU A 345 13.44 -13.15 7.38
N GLU A 346 13.84 -13.80 6.29
CA GLU A 346 14.80 -14.91 6.35
C GLU A 346 16.25 -14.45 6.30
N ASN A 347 16.50 -13.30 5.68
CA ASN A 347 17.83 -12.78 5.40
C ASN A 347 18.22 -11.66 6.38
N ASP A 348 19.46 -11.70 6.86
CA ASP A 348 20.00 -10.72 7.80
C ASP A 348 20.04 -9.29 7.21
N GLU A 349 20.03 -9.17 5.88
CA GLU A 349 19.96 -7.88 5.18
C GLU A 349 18.68 -7.08 5.50
N GLU A 350 17.63 -7.71 6.00
CA GLU A 350 16.35 -7.07 6.30
C GLU A 350 16.25 -6.61 7.78
N PHE A 351 17.31 -6.80 8.56
CA PHE A 351 17.42 -6.38 9.94
C PHE A 351 18.46 -5.26 10.13
N TYR A 352 18.25 -4.45 11.17
CA TYR A 352 19.35 -3.74 11.83
C TYR A 352 19.75 -4.52 13.07
N GLU A 353 21.01 -4.95 13.09
CA GLU A 353 21.61 -5.57 14.26
C GLU A 353 22.02 -4.50 15.29
N ILE A 354 21.67 -4.77 16.55
CA ILE A 354 22.00 -3.92 17.70
C ILE A 354 23.42 -4.21 18.16
#